data_AF-A0A1I7W0P4-F1
#
_entry.id   AF-A0A1I7W0P4-F1
#
_cell.length_a   1.000
_cell.length_b   1.000
_cell.length_c   1.000
_cell.angle_alpha   90.00
_cell.angle_beta   90.00
_cell.angle_gamma   90.00
#
_symmetry.space_group_name_H-M   'P 1'
#
loop_
_entity.id
_entity.type
_entity.pdbx_description
1 polymer ?
#
loop_
_entity_poly.entity_id
_entity_poly.type
_entity_poly.pdbx_seq_one_letter_code
_entity_poly.pdbx_strand_id
1 'polypeptide(L)'
;MSRKVLTDLGSCFVFSLDDMKLNQTQPGIFNGLQLILDAGINDAIAVNYAEEGNTLPIFSNNLEDGFRLYVRSENELAYSYTEGLSVSPAYRAYIALNLETFHFLTPDNWGNCTHTWPLKSPQRAFRLPYTAKNCASLCQQIYYEQRINCTPLLYSVGDG
;
A
#
# COMPACT_ATOMS: atom_id res chain seq x y z
N MET A 1 2.73 -17.59 0.94
CA MET A 1 3.62 -17.47 -0.25
C MET A 1 3.65 -15.99 -0.63
N SER A 2 4.75 -15.41 -1.14
CA SER A 2 4.77 -13.97 -1.45
C SER A 2 4.25 -13.68 -2.86
N ARG A 3 3.51 -12.58 -3.03
CA ARG A 3 3.01 -12.09 -4.33
C ARG A 3 3.74 -10.80 -4.72
N LYS A 4 4.29 -10.76 -5.92
CA LYS A 4 4.87 -9.54 -6.49
C LYS A 4 3.76 -8.59 -6.96
N VAL A 5 3.84 -7.33 -6.58
CA VAL A 5 2.91 -6.26 -7.00
C VAL A 5 3.71 -5.04 -7.47
N LEU A 6 3.20 -4.33 -8.48
CA LEU A 6 3.83 -3.10 -8.98
C LEU A 6 3.22 -1.88 -8.28
N THR A 7 4.07 -0.94 -7.89
CA THR A 7 3.72 0.31 -7.20
C THR A 7 4.47 1.50 -7.81
N ASP A 8 4.22 2.71 -7.31
CA ASP A 8 5.04 3.90 -7.59
C ASP A 8 6.49 3.78 -7.11
N LEU A 9 6.77 2.85 -6.20
CA LEU A 9 8.10 2.53 -5.69
C LEU A 9 8.77 1.38 -6.45
N GLY A 10 8.15 0.92 -7.53
CA GLY A 10 8.60 -0.24 -8.30
C GLY A 10 8.00 -1.54 -7.80
N SER A 11 8.78 -2.62 -7.82
CA SER A 11 8.31 -3.97 -7.48
C SER A 11 8.28 -4.20 -5.97
N CYS A 12 7.10 -4.37 -5.40
CA CYS A 12 6.92 -4.75 -4.00
C CYS A 12 6.55 -6.23 -3.86
N PHE A 13 6.85 -6.81 -2.70
CA PHE A 13 6.47 -8.18 -2.35
C PHE A 13 5.48 -8.14 -1.18
N VAL A 14 4.31 -8.74 -1.38
CA VAL A 14 3.27 -8.83 -0.37
C VAL A 14 3.28 -10.23 0.23
N PHE A 15 3.31 -10.30 1.56
CA PHE A 15 3.16 -11.53 2.33
C PHE A 15 1.77 -11.52 2.98
N SER A 16 0.85 -12.39 2.54
CA SER A 16 -0.44 -12.57 3.22
C SER A 16 -0.29 -13.64 4.31
N LEU A 17 -0.69 -13.29 5.54
CA LEU A 17 -0.69 -14.21 6.68
C LEU A 17 -1.83 -15.22 6.59
N ASP A 18 -2.94 -14.88 5.93
CA ASP A 18 -4.09 -15.77 5.74
C ASP A 18 -3.77 -16.92 4.77
N ASP A 19 -3.03 -16.63 3.70
CA ASP A 19 -2.46 -17.66 2.82
C ASP A 19 -1.54 -18.64 3.58
N MET A 20 -0.92 -18.16 4.66
CA MET A 20 -0.01 -18.94 5.49
C MET A 20 -0.73 -19.57 6.71
N LYS A 21 -2.01 -19.21 6.95
CA LYS A 21 -2.79 -19.58 8.15
C LYS A 21 -2.03 -19.32 9.47
N LEU A 22 -1.22 -18.27 9.50
CA LEU A 22 -0.36 -17.95 10.63
C LEU A 22 -1.06 -16.95 11.55
N ASN A 23 -1.69 -17.47 12.60
CA ASN A 23 -2.15 -16.64 13.72
C ASN A 23 -1.06 -16.59 14.78
N GLN A 24 -0.58 -15.39 15.09
CA GLN A 24 0.35 -15.19 16.20
C GLN A 24 -0.36 -15.50 17.52
N THR A 25 0.11 -16.52 18.25
CA THR A 25 -0.48 -16.96 19.53
C THR A 25 0.19 -16.31 20.74
N GLN A 26 1.43 -15.85 20.59
CA GLN A 26 2.21 -15.24 21.67
C GLN A 26 2.98 -14.02 21.16
N PRO A 27 3.08 -12.94 21.95
CA PRO A 27 3.93 -11.80 21.62
C PRO A 27 5.41 -12.18 21.73
N GLY A 28 6.28 -11.36 21.11
CA GLY A 28 7.73 -11.46 21.24
C GLY A 28 8.48 -11.71 19.93
N ILE A 29 9.76 -11.35 19.92
CA ILE A 29 10.61 -11.35 18.71
C ILE A 29 10.81 -12.75 18.10
N PHE A 30 10.66 -13.81 18.90
CA PHE A 30 10.80 -15.21 18.46
C PHE A 30 9.49 -15.83 17.95
N ASN A 31 8.37 -15.16 18.21
CA ASN A 31 7.02 -15.63 17.86
C ASN A 31 6.35 -14.76 16.78
N GLY A 32 7.12 -13.85 16.17
CA GLY A 32 6.66 -12.96 15.10
C GLY A 32 7.29 -13.30 13.74
N LEU A 33 7.01 -12.45 12.76
CA LEU A 33 7.60 -12.54 11.43
C LEU A 33 9.08 -12.10 11.46
N GLN A 34 9.96 -12.94 10.94
CA GLN A 34 11.38 -12.63 10.77
C GLN A 34 11.72 -12.61 9.29
N LEU A 35 12.29 -11.50 8.82
CA LEU A 35 12.69 -11.30 7.44
C LEU A 35 14.18 -10.97 7.39
N ILE A 36 14.87 -11.54 6.41
CA ILE A 36 16.23 -11.15 6.03
C ILE A 36 16.14 -10.67 4.59
N LEU A 37 16.49 -9.41 4.38
CA LEU A 37 16.34 -8.74 3.10
C LEU A 37 17.72 -8.34 2.58
N ASP A 38 17.94 -8.54 1.29
CA ASP A 38 19.11 -8.04 0.58
C ASP A 38 18.68 -6.83 -0.26
N ALA A 39 19.34 -5.70 -0.05
CA ALA A 39 19.00 -4.44 -0.70
C ALA A 39 19.54 -4.39 -2.12
N GLY A 40 20.48 -5.28 -2.49
CA GLY A 40 21.05 -5.29 -3.84
C GLY A 40 21.62 -3.93 -4.25
N ILE A 41 22.27 -3.21 -3.32
CA ILE A 41 22.72 -1.81 -3.50
C ILE A 41 23.58 -1.66 -4.77
N ASN A 42 24.32 -2.70 -5.14
CA ASN A 42 25.17 -2.72 -6.33
C ASN A 42 24.39 -2.79 -7.67
N ASP A 43 23.12 -3.20 -7.63
CA ASP A 43 22.23 -3.30 -8.79
C ASP A 43 21.35 -2.05 -8.95
N ALA A 44 21.43 -1.09 -8.02
CA ALA A 44 20.67 0.15 -8.08
C ALA A 44 21.20 1.06 -9.21
N ILE A 45 20.29 1.48 -10.10
CA ILE A 45 20.63 2.41 -11.19
C ILE A 45 20.72 3.82 -10.58
N ALA A 46 21.95 4.32 -10.41
CA ALA A 46 22.19 5.72 -10.06
C ALA A 46 21.79 6.60 -11.26
N VAL A 47 20.66 7.28 -11.16
CA VAL A 47 20.20 8.18 -12.20
C VAL A 47 20.88 9.54 -12.03
N ASN A 48 22.06 9.69 -12.63
CA ASN A 48 22.81 10.94 -12.63
C ASN A 48 22.30 11.85 -13.76
N TYR A 49 21.63 12.95 -13.40
CA TYR A 49 21.18 13.97 -14.35
C TYR A 49 22.12 15.17 -14.31
N ALA A 50 23.02 15.28 -15.28
CA ALA A 50 23.75 16.50 -15.60
C ALA A 50 23.39 16.96 -17.02
N GLU A 51 22.85 18.19 -17.08
CA GLU A 51 22.81 19.14 -18.20
C GLU A 51 21.96 18.83 -19.45
N GLU A 52 20.79 19.47 -19.54
CA GLU A 52 20.55 20.67 -20.38
C GLU A 52 19.04 21.02 -20.36
N GLY A 53 18.68 21.96 -19.49
CA GLY A 53 17.74 22.99 -19.89
C GLY A 53 16.24 22.83 -19.68
N ASN A 54 15.65 21.67 -19.38
CA ASN A 54 14.30 21.56 -18.79
C ASN A 54 13.84 20.09 -18.65
N THR A 55 14.03 19.48 -17.50
CA THR A 55 13.14 18.39 -17.04
C THR A 55 13.03 18.44 -15.51
N LEU A 56 11.81 18.65 -15.02
CA LEU A 56 11.50 18.56 -13.59
C LEU A 56 11.37 17.08 -13.21
N PRO A 57 12.02 16.62 -12.13
CA PRO A 57 11.87 15.24 -11.69
C PRO A 57 10.47 15.06 -11.10
N ILE A 58 9.66 14.21 -11.71
CA ILE A 58 8.35 13.85 -11.14
C ILE A 58 8.52 12.81 -10.02
N PHE A 59 9.71 12.19 -9.85
CA PHE A 59 9.92 11.06 -8.94
C PHE A 59 11.27 11.04 -8.18
N SER A 60 12.01 12.15 -8.08
CA SER A 60 13.34 12.17 -7.43
C SER A 60 13.35 11.86 -5.93
N ASN A 61 12.18 11.77 -5.29
CA ASN A 61 12.05 11.59 -3.85
C ASN A 61 11.85 10.11 -3.46
N ASN A 62 11.88 9.22 -4.46
CA ASN A 62 11.55 7.80 -4.29
C ASN A 62 12.77 6.87 -4.34
N LEU A 63 13.98 7.41 -4.53
CA LEU A 63 15.22 6.64 -4.50
C LEU A 63 15.87 6.79 -3.12
N GLU A 64 15.51 5.87 -2.23
CA GLU A 64 16.16 5.69 -0.93
C GLU A 64 16.88 4.35 -0.94
N ASP A 65 18.15 4.36 -0.55
CA ASP A 65 18.90 3.13 -0.31
C ASP A 65 18.34 2.47 0.96
N GLY A 66 17.49 1.45 0.79
CA GLY A 66 16.84 0.77 1.90
C GLY A 66 15.56 0.04 1.53
N PHE A 67 14.81 -0.33 2.57
CA PHE A 67 13.55 -1.05 2.44
C PHE A 67 12.41 -0.21 3.00
N ARG A 68 11.30 -0.15 2.27
CA ARG A 68 10.03 0.39 2.77
C ARG A 68 9.09 -0.77 3.11
N LEU A 69 8.70 -0.83 4.38
CA LEU A 69 7.82 -1.86 4.93
C LEU A 69 6.46 -1.26 5.23
N TYR A 70 5.41 -1.97 4.82
CA TYR A 70 4.02 -1.59 5.05
C TYR A 70 3.29 -2.73 5.75
N VAL A 71 2.62 -2.41 6.86
CA VAL A 71 1.73 -3.34 7.56
C VAL A 71 0.32 -2.84 7.35
N ARG A 72 -0.52 -3.67 6.72
CA ARG A 72 -1.88 -3.31 6.32
C ARG A 72 -2.82 -4.49 6.45
N SER A 73 -4.11 -4.19 6.43
CA SER A 73 -5.14 -5.22 6.21
C SER A 73 -5.04 -5.76 4.78
N GLU A 74 -5.35 -7.04 4.59
CA GLU A 74 -5.28 -7.72 3.29
C GLU A 74 -6.08 -6.98 2.21
N ASN A 75 -7.22 -6.45 2.62
CA ASN A 75 -8.22 -5.84 1.76
C ASN A 75 -8.04 -4.34 1.48
N GLU A 76 -6.94 -3.77 1.96
CA GLU A 76 -6.54 -2.40 1.65
C GLU A 76 -5.66 -2.37 0.40
N LEU A 77 -5.79 -1.33 -0.43
CA LEU A 77 -4.90 -1.17 -1.59
C LEU A 77 -3.44 -1.12 -1.12
N ALA A 78 -2.56 -1.83 -1.85
CA ALA A 78 -1.14 -1.92 -1.51
C ALA A 78 -0.42 -0.56 -1.56
N TYR A 79 -0.93 0.33 -2.40
CA TYR A 79 -0.49 1.70 -2.61
C TYR A 79 -1.41 2.64 -1.82
N SER A 80 -1.25 2.63 -0.50
CA SER A 80 -1.78 3.69 0.34
C SER A 80 -0.59 4.48 0.87
N TYR A 81 -0.72 5.81 0.93
CA TYR A 81 0.14 6.73 1.70
C TYR A 81 0.10 6.41 3.23
N THR A 82 -0.09 5.15 3.61
CA THR A 82 0.17 4.64 4.96
C THR A 82 1.62 4.94 5.34
N GLU A 83 1.81 5.26 6.61
CA GLU A 83 3.12 5.43 7.25
C GLU A 83 3.99 4.20 6.96
N GLY A 84 4.80 4.31 5.92
CA GLY A 84 5.80 3.30 5.57
C GLY A 84 6.94 3.39 6.56
N LEU A 85 7.43 2.23 7.00
CA LEU A 85 8.62 2.15 7.83
C LEU A 85 9.82 2.02 6.89
N SER A 86 10.68 3.03 6.86
CA SER A 86 11.95 2.97 6.13
C SER A 86 13.03 2.33 7.02
N VAL A 87 13.69 1.30 6.50
CA VAL A 87 14.78 0.59 7.19
C VAL A 87 16.03 0.68 6.33
N SER A 88 17.10 1.20 6.93
CA SER A 88 18.40 1.28 6.26
C SER A 88 19.02 -0.12 6.09
N PRO A 89 19.74 -0.37 4.97
CA PRO A 89 20.54 -1.57 4.80
C PRO A 89 21.60 -1.69 5.92
N ALA A 90 22.06 -2.92 6.16
CA ALA A 90 23.09 -3.27 7.16
C ALA A 90 22.69 -3.17 8.65
N TYR A 91 21.45 -2.82 8.98
CA TYR A 91 20.94 -2.81 10.35
C TYR A 91 19.86 -3.86 10.58
N ARG A 92 19.77 -4.34 11.83
CA ARG A 92 18.63 -5.13 12.29
C ARG A 92 17.59 -4.21 12.91
N ALA A 93 16.40 -4.17 12.31
CA ALA A 93 15.24 -3.46 12.86
C ALA A 93 14.32 -4.42 13.62
N TYR A 94 13.76 -3.96 14.74
CA TYR A 94 12.69 -4.65 15.45
C TYR A 94 11.45 -3.78 15.41
N ILE A 95 10.39 -4.28 14.78
CA ILE A 95 9.13 -3.56 14.61
C ILE A 95 8.10 -4.24 15.50
N ALA A 96 7.65 -3.51 16.53
CA ALA A 96 6.54 -3.92 17.37
C ALA A 96 5.25 -3.27 16.84
N LEU A 97 4.19 -4.06 16.72
CA LEU A 97 2.91 -3.62 16.21
C LEU A 97 1.86 -3.72 17.32
N ASN A 98 0.97 -2.73 17.38
CA ASN A 98 -0.21 -2.75 18.22
C ASN A 98 -1.44 -2.59 17.35
N LEU A 99 -2.45 -3.45 17.54
CA LEU A 99 -3.70 -3.35 16.80
C LEU A 99 -4.64 -2.39 17.54
N GLU A 100 -4.99 -1.29 16.90
CA GLU A 100 -5.99 -0.36 17.39
C GLU A 100 -7.24 -0.41 16.51
N THR A 101 -8.40 -0.59 17.13
CA THR A 101 -9.69 -0.68 16.44
C THR A 101 -10.63 0.42 16.93
N PHE A 102 -11.12 1.23 16.00
CA PHE A 102 -12.09 2.28 16.27
C PHE A 102 -13.46 1.87 15.74
N HIS A 103 -14.47 1.92 16.61
CA HIS A 103 -15.87 1.65 16.24
C HIS A 103 -16.65 2.96 16.20
N PHE A 104 -17.09 3.33 15.01
CA PHE A 104 -17.89 4.53 14.80
C PHE A 104 -19.34 4.18 14.50
N LEU A 105 -20.25 5.11 14.81
CA LEU A 105 -21.68 4.93 14.59
C LEU A 105 -22.05 5.09 13.11
N THR A 106 -23.05 4.33 12.69
CA THR A 106 -23.66 4.42 11.34
C THR A 106 -24.75 5.49 11.28
N PRO A 107 -25.17 5.95 10.08
CA PRO A 107 -26.27 6.90 9.93
C PRO A 107 -27.57 6.51 10.65
N ASP A 108 -27.93 5.23 10.61
CA ASP A 108 -29.11 4.70 11.32
C ASP A 108 -28.98 4.84 12.85
N ASN A 109 -27.75 5.01 13.35
CA ASN A 109 -27.38 5.16 14.75
C ASN A 109 -26.74 6.53 15.03
N TRP A 110 -27.19 7.59 14.33
CA TRP A 110 -26.77 8.99 14.55
C TRP A 110 -25.29 9.29 14.27
N GLY A 111 -24.59 8.40 13.57
CA GLY A 111 -23.25 8.63 13.07
C GLY A 111 -23.20 9.04 11.60
N ASN A 112 -22.01 9.07 11.03
CA ASN A 112 -21.77 9.38 9.61
C ASN A 112 -20.81 8.39 8.95
N CYS A 113 -20.56 7.23 9.56
CA CYS A 113 -19.67 6.22 9.02
C CYS A 113 -20.48 5.12 8.32
N THR A 114 -20.00 4.65 7.17
CA THR A 114 -20.58 3.50 6.49
C THR A 114 -19.54 2.40 6.32
N HIS A 115 -19.99 1.16 6.23
CA HIS A 115 -19.17 -0.01 5.91
C HIS A 115 -19.54 -0.60 4.54
N THR A 116 -20.42 0.05 3.79
CA THR A 116 -20.89 -0.41 2.49
C THR A 116 -20.57 0.61 1.40
N TRP A 117 -20.28 0.10 0.21
CA TRP A 117 -20.16 0.93 -0.98
C TRP A 117 -21.45 1.71 -1.26
N PRO A 118 -21.36 2.97 -1.75
CA PRO A 118 -22.51 3.69 -2.26
C PRO A 118 -23.26 2.90 -3.35
N LEU A 119 -24.60 2.99 -3.37
CA LEU A 119 -25.45 2.23 -4.30
C LEU A 119 -25.11 2.42 -5.80
N LYS A 120 -24.53 3.56 -6.17
CA LYS A 120 -24.15 3.91 -7.55
C LYS A 120 -22.68 3.63 -7.87
N SER A 121 -21.96 2.95 -6.99
CA SER A 121 -20.57 2.57 -7.24
C SER A 121 -20.47 1.56 -8.39
N PRO A 122 -19.45 1.66 -9.26
CA PRO A 122 -19.18 0.65 -10.29
C PRO A 122 -19.04 -0.75 -9.72
N GLN A 123 -19.45 -1.77 -10.47
CA GLN A 123 -19.40 -3.17 -10.02
C GLN A 123 -18.00 -3.64 -9.61
N ARG A 124 -16.94 -3.12 -10.25
CA ARG A 124 -15.55 -3.40 -9.88
C ARG A 124 -15.21 -3.01 -8.44
N ALA A 125 -15.88 -2.00 -7.88
CA ALA A 125 -15.67 -1.56 -6.50
C ALA A 125 -15.98 -2.68 -5.49
N PHE A 126 -16.99 -3.51 -5.78
CA PHE A 126 -17.44 -4.59 -4.91
C PHE A 126 -16.49 -5.81 -4.88
N ARG A 127 -15.43 -5.81 -5.68
CA ARG A 127 -14.35 -6.81 -5.60
C ARG A 127 -13.46 -6.61 -4.37
N LEU A 128 -13.53 -5.44 -3.74
CA LEU A 128 -12.84 -5.10 -2.49
C LEU A 128 -13.89 -4.65 -1.46
N PRO A 129 -13.66 -4.87 -0.16
CA PRO A 129 -14.53 -4.31 0.86
C PRO A 129 -14.40 -2.78 0.88
N TYR A 130 -15.44 -2.15 1.39
CA TYR A 130 -15.48 -0.72 1.53
C TYR A 130 -14.48 -0.26 2.60
N THR A 131 -13.63 0.68 2.22
CA THR A 131 -12.84 1.51 3.13
C THR A 131 -12.88 2.94 2.61
N ALA A 132 -12.69 3.93 3.50
CA ALA A 132 -12.63 5.33 3.07
C ALA A 132 -11.54 5.55 2.00
N LYS A 133 -10.43 4.82 2.10
CA LYS A 133 -9.31 4.88 1.15
C LYS A 133 -9.65 4.26 -0.20
N ASN A 134 -10.21 3.04 -0.23
CA ASN A 134 -10.65 2.40 -1.46
C ASN A 134 -11.68 3.28 -2.18
N CYS A 135 -12.57 3.94 -1.42
CA CYS A 135 -13.53 4.89 -1.97
C CYS A 135 -12.86 6.12 -2.58
N ALA A 136 -11.87 6.72 -1.91
CA ALA A 136 -11.13 7.86 -2.44
C ALA A 136 -10.37 7.50 -3.73
N SER A 137 -9.69 6.36 -3.77
CA SER A 137 -8.98 5.87 -4.96
C SER A 137 -9.94 5.61 -6.12
N LEU A 138 -11.11 5.00 -5.85
CA LEU A 138 -12.13 4.78 -6.89
C LEU A 138 -12.64 6.11 -7.47
N CYS A 139 -12.86 7.12 -6.63
CA CYS A 139 -13.25 8.45 -7.08
C CYS A 139 -12.19 9.08 -8.00
N GLN A 140 -10.91 8.95 -7.64
CA GLN A 140 -9.80 9.43 -8.48
C GLN A 140 -9.75 8.66 -9.80
N GLN A 141 -9.84 7.33 -9.77
CA GLN A 141 -9.89 6.51 -10.97
C GLN A 141 -11.01 6.94 -11.92
N ILE A 142 -12.25 7.07 -11.42
CA ILE A 142 -13.40 7.48 -12.23
C ILE A 142 -13.15 8.85 -12.86
N TYR A 143 -12.60 9.80 -12.09
CA TYR A 143 -12.30 11.13 -12.59
C TYR A 143 -11.30 11.11 -13.75
N TYR A 144 -10.22 10.32 -13.65
CA TYR A 144 -9.24 10.20 -14.73
C TYR A 144 -9.81 9.46 -15.95
N GLU A 145 -10.56 8.38 -15.74
CA GLU A 145 -11.21 7.65 -16.83
C GLU A 145 -12.16 8.57 -17.64
N GLN A 146 -12.93 9.43 -16.96
CA GLN A 146 -13.85 10.36 -17.62
C GLN A 146 -13.15 11.49 -18.38
N ARG A 147 -11.95 11.91 -17.95
CA ARG A 147 -11.24 13.07 -18.55
C ARG A 147 -10.25 12.67 -19.63
N ILE A 148 -9.52 11.59 -19.43
CA ILE A 148 -8.37 11.22 -20.28
C ILE A 148 -8.46 9.78 -20.79
N ASN A 149 -9.54 9.06 -20.50
CA ASN A 149 -9.80 7.69 -20.96
C ASN A 149 -8.69 6.69 -20.59
N CYS A 150 -8.05 6.90 -19.44
CA CYS A 150 -6.98 6.06 -18.91
C CYS A 150 -7.19 5.82 -17.41
N THR A 151 -6.78 4.63 -16.95
CA THR A 151 -6.78 4.27 -15.53
C THR A 151 -5.37 4.45 -14.96
N PRO A 152 -5.17 5.34 -13.98
CA PRO A 152 -3.87 5.51 -13.34
C PRO A 152 -3.51 4.26 -12.52
N LEU A 153 -2.27 3.79 -12.68
CA LEU A 153 -1.74 2.61 -11.98
C LEU A 153 -1.97 2.66 -10.46
N LEU A 154 -1.79 3.83 -9.86
CA LEU A 154 -1.83 4.04 -8.40
C LEU A 154 -3.23 4.11 -7.80
N TYR A 155 -4.27 4.25 -8.62
CA TYR A 155 -5.65 4.38 -8.10
C TYR A 155 -6.57 3.29 -8.65
N SER A 156 -6.01 2.25 -9.25
CA SER A 156 -6.77 1.13 -9.77
C SER A 156 -7.47 0.37 -8.63
N VAL A 157 -8.80 0.40 -8.61
CA VAL A 157 -9.65 -0.28 -7.62
C VAL A 157 -10.43 -1.39 -8.31
N GLY A 158 -10.12 -2.62 -7.92
CA GLY A 158 -10.83 -3.81 -8.39
C GLY A 158 -10.40 -4.32 -9.77
N ASP A 159 -9.46 -3.69 -10.47
CA ASP A 159 -8.97 -4.15 -11.78
C ASP A 159 -7.69 -5.02 -11.66
N GLY A 160 -7.64 -5.85 -10.61
CA GLY A 160 -6.55 -6.81 -10.35
C GLY A 160 -6.60 -8.06 -11.22
#